data_AF-A0A8H7X3Q8-F1
#
_entry.id   AF-A0A8H7X3Q8-F1
#
_cell.length_a   1.000
_cell.length_b   1.000
_cell.length_c   1.000
_cell.angle_alpha   90.00
_cell.angle_beta   90.00
_cell.angle_gamma   90.00
#
_symmetry.space_group_name_H-M   'P 1'
#
loop_
_entity.id
_entity.type
_entity.pdbx_description
1 polymer ?
#
loop_
_entity_poly.entity_id
_entity_poly.type
_entity_poly.pdbx_seq_one_letter_code
_entity_poly.pdbx_strand_id
1 'polypeptide(L)'
;MARSVFLWQACTLLPQGPYFKADTTGREPKNWRVVCWLYNNIVYSSSQDLRIAWGSPNFEKLPRNLDGAWTPLKPDFIPDSNTHSSGTAPTFLQSGESRVQVDRDEAFISWMGFEFNFAFSQVNGISLYNIRLDGERIVYELSLQEAIAHYAGGDPMQSGTAFLDSMFGMGSRLLSLIPGFDCPSHAQFFDTSYCRSEKRYSRSNTVCVFETPTDYPLQRHSHGKVVTSFTNSILILRSIAVVGNYDYLIDYIFYLDGTFGVKVRASGYIQGAYWLNETQPEYGYHIHESFASSIHDHVLNFKADLDIGCQNNTMSVLTITEKQTQYPWSAGQIVNTMHMERTHIENENHASIGWPPNSASMYVVVGPQNDFGERRGYRIMPGTGVGSPAHLTIKNSTNLQRSAEWATSDFFITKQKDTEPRSATRSKITSGG
;
A
#
# COMPACT_ATOMS: atom_id res chain seq x y z
N MET A 1 31.53 -19.02 2.90
CA MET A 1 30.42 -18.52 3.75
C MET A 1 29.41 -17.62 3.02
N ALA A 2 29.65 -17.13 1.80
CA ALA A 2 28.69 -16.24 1.10
C ALA A 2 27.49 -16.95 0.43
N ARG A 3 27.58 -18.24 0.07
CA ARG A 3 26.48 -18.95 -0.63
C ARG A 3 25.23 -19.26 0.22
N SER A 4 25.33 -19.28 1.55
CA SER A 4 24.19 -19.62 2.42
C SER A 4 23.23 -18.46 2.69
N VAL A 5 23.66 -17.21 2.44
CA VAL A 5 22.82 -16.01 2.65
C VAL A 5 21.88 -15.78 1.45
N PHE A 6 22.30 -16.14 0.24
CA PHE A 6 21.49 -15.98 -0.99
C PHE A 6 20.28 -16.93 -1.07
N LEU A 7 20.41 -18.15 -0.52
CA LEU A 7 19.32 -19.16 -0.54
C LEU A 7 18.02 -18.70 0.13
N TRP A 8 18.06 -17.69 1.01
CA TRP A 8 16.88 -17.23 1.73
C TRP A 8 16.09 -16.13 1.03
N GLN A 9 16.71 -15.34 0.14
CA GLN A 9 16.04 -14.16 -0.41
C GLN A 9 15.04 -14.51 -1.52
N ALA A 10 15.38 -15.46 -2.41
CA ALA A 10 14.56 -15.82 -3.56
C ALA A 10 13.72 -17.11 -3.37
N CYS A 11 13.55 -17.59 -2.13
CA CYS A 11 12.88 -18.87 -1.88
C CYS A 11 11.41 -18.88 -2.35
N THR A 12 10.76 -17.71 -2.40
CA THR A 12 9.40 -17.54 -2.90
C THR A 12 9.28 -17.65 -4.42
N LEU A 13 10.42 -17.68 -5.13
CA LEU A 13 10.51 -18.01 -6.55
C LEU A 13 10.72 -19.51 -6.82
N LEU A 14 10.89 -20.33 -5.77
CA LEU A 14 11.27 -21.74 -5.90
C LEU A 14 10.20 -22.71 -5.35
N PRO A 15 8.90 -22.54 -5.65
CA PRO A 15 7.88 -23.52 -5.27
C PRO A 15 8.18 -24.87 -5.94
N GLN A 16 7.86 -26.00 -5.29
CA GLN A 16 8.26 -27.33 -5.77
C GLN A 16 7.11 -28.19 -6.29
N GLY A 17 5.85 -27.88 -5.94
CA GLY A 17 4.67 -28.63 -6.41
C GLY A 17 4.12 -29.75 -5.50
N PRO A 18 4.86 -30.32 -4.53
CA PRO A 18 4.26 -31.10 -3.46
C PRO A 18 3.62 -30.22 -2.39
N TYR A 19 2.41 -30.58 -1.98
CA TYR A 19 1.68 -29.96 -0.88
C TYR A 19 1.18 -31.01 0.11
N PHE A 20 0.93 -30.61 1.35
CA PHE A 20 0.25 -31.45 2.33
C PHE A 20 -0.69 -30.63 3.19
N LYS A 21 -1.78 -31.26 3.62
CA LYS A 21 -2.69 -30.70 4.63
C LYS A 21 -2.36 -31.33 5.98
N ALA A 22 -2.18 -30.51 7.00
CA ALA A 22 -1.99 -30.98 8.37
C ALA A 22 -3.12 -30.49 9.28
N ASP A 23 -3.59 -31.38 10.14
CA ASP A 23 -4.45 -31.05 11.27
C ASP A 23 -3.54 -30.80 12.48
N THR A 24 -3.46 -29.54 12.88
CA THR A 24 -2.66 -29.07 14.02
C THR A 24 -3.54 -28.63 15.19
N THR A 25 -4.79 -29.13 15.24
CA THR A 25 -5.74 -28.77 16.30
C THR A 25 -5.21 -29.14 17.68
N GLY A 26 -5.27 -28.19 18.61
CA GLY A 26 -4.76 -28.35 19.97
C GLY A 26 -3.26 -28.11 20.09
N ARG A 27 -2.77 -28.15 21.33
CA ARG A 27 -1.40 -27.74 21.69
C ARG A 27 -0.39 -28.89 21.76
N GLU A 28 -0.85 -30.13 21.59
CA GLU A 28 -0.07 -31.35 21.76
C GLU A 28 0.40 -31.88 20.39
N PRO A 29 1.69 -31.75 20.01
CA PRO A 29 2.14 -32.12 18.67
C PRO A 29 1.96 -33.60 18.33
N LYS A 30 1.91 -34.47 19.34
CA LYS A 30 1.61 -35.90 19.20
C LYS A 30 0.20 -36.19 18.64
N ASN A 31 -0.73 -35.24 18.76
CA ASN A 31 -2.09 -35.36 18.23
C ASN A 31 -2.21 -34.80 16.80
N TRP A 32 -1.17 -34.10 16.32
CA TRP A 32 -1.16 -33.56 14.98
C TRP A 32 -0.95 -34.67 13.95
N ARG A 33 -1.54 -34.51 12.77
CA ARG A 33 -1.44 -35.50 11.69
C ARG A 33 -1.43 -34.85 10.32
N VAL A 34 -0.75 -35.51 9.37
CA VAL A 34 -0.91 -35.21 7.95
C VAL A 34 -2.22 -35.87 7.50
N VAL A 35 -3.12 -35.06 6.95
CA VAL A 35 -4.45 -35.47 6.48
C VAL A 35 -4.37 -36.03 5.07
N CYS A 36 -3.62 -35.38 4.20
CA CYS A 36 -3.38 -35.83 2.83
C CYS A 36 -2.19 -35.09 2.21
N TRP A 37 -1.71 -35.61 1.08
CA TRP A 37 -0.77 -34.96 0.18
C TRP A 37 -1.44 -34.61 -1.14
N LEU A 38 -0.95 -33.58 -1.81
CA LEU A 38 -1.28 -33.25 -3.19
C LEU A 38 0.02 -33.16 -3.99
N TYR A 39 0.09 -33.86 -5.11
CA TYR A 39 1.19 -33.75 -6.06
C TYR A 39 0.69 -34.01 -7.47
N ASN A 40 1.08 -33.18 -8.44
CA ASN A 40 0.63 -33.26 -9.83
C ASN A 40 -0.92 -33.32 -9.95
N ASN A 41 -1.63 -32.47 -9.19
CA ASN A 41 -3.09 -32.45 -9.10
C ASN A 41 -3.76 -33.77 -8.63
N ILE A 42 -3.01 -34.69 -8.01
CA ILE A 42 -3.51 -35.95 -7.46
C ILE A 42 -3.42 -35.91 -5.94
N VAL A 43 -4.53 -36.25 -5.27
CA VAL A 43 -4.61 -36.34 -3.81
C VAL A 43 -4.24 -37.75 -3.34
N TYR A 44 -3.35 -37.83 -2.36
CA TYR A 44 -2.94 -39.07 -1.69
C TYR A 44 -3.39 -39.01 -0.24
N SER A 45 -4.12 -40.02 0.22
CA SER A 45 -4.73 -40.06 1.55
C SER A 45 -3.70 -40.17 2.69
N SER A 46 -2.49 -40.65 2.42
CA SER A 46 -1.43 -40.75 3.42
C SER A 46 -0.03 -40.60 2.82
N SER A 47 0.96 -40.37 3.68
CA SER A 47 2.37 -40.39 3.28
C SER A 47 2.81 -41.74 2.71
N GLN A 48 2.18 -42.84 3.12
CA GLN A 48 2.48 -44.17 2.61
C GLN A 48 1.95 -44.34 1.18
N ASP A 49 0.73 -43.86 0.90
CA ASP A 49 0.14 -43.94 -0.43
C ASP A 49 0.96 -43.14 -1.45
N LEU A 50 1.40 -41.93 -1.09
CA LEU A 50 2.29 -41.14 -1.93
C LEU A 50 3.62 -41.87 -2.18
N ARG A 51 4.21 -42.53 -1.17
CA ARG A 51 5.47 -43.28 -1.35
C ARG A 51 5.31 -44.49 -2.26
N ILE A 52 4.21 -45.23 -2.12
CA ILE A 52 3.89 -46.37 -3.00
C ILE A 52 3.71 -45.88 -4.43
N ALA A 53 2.93 -44.81 -4.63
CA ALA A 53 2.73 -44.20 -5.93
C ALA A 53 4.07 -43.72 -6.53
N TRP A 54 4.89 -43.00 -5.76
CA TRP A 54 6.20 -42.48 -6.18
C TRP A 54 7.18 -43.55 -6.66
N GLY A 55 7.08 -44.76 -6.09
CA GLY A 55 7.88 -45.93 -6.48
C GLY A 55 7.35 -46.67 -7.72
N SER A 56 6.15 -46.34 -8.20
CA SER A 56 5.56 -47.01 -9.36
C SER A 56 6.22 -46.55 -10.68
N PRO A 57 6.35 -47.44 -11.69
CA PRO A 57 7.01 -47.10 -12.94
C PRO A 57 6.37 -45.95 -13.73
N ASN A 58 5.06 -45.76 -13.58
CA ASN A 58 4.28 -44.76 -14.33
C ASN A 58 4.09 -43.45 -13.54
N PHE A 59 4.75 -43.29 -12.40
CA PHE A 59 4.66 -42.06 -11.62
C PHE A 59 5.40 -40.92 -12.33
N GLU A 60 4.65 -39.91 -12.75
CA GLU A 60 5.21 -38.71 -13.36
C GLU A 60 5.90 -37.85 -12.29
N LYS A 61 7.20 -37.60 -12.48
CA LYS A 61 8.00 -36.72 -11.62
C LYS A 61 8.22 -35.41 -12.34
N LEU A 62 7.51 -34.38 -11.91
CA LEU A 62 7.57 -33.05 -12.51
C LEU A 62 8.93 -32.37 -12.21
N PRO A 63 9.39 -31.45 -13.09
CA PRO A 63 10.67 -30.75 -12.91
C PRO A 63 10.70 -29.87 -11.66
N ARG A 64 11.90 -29.54 -11.17
CA ARG A 64 12.07 -28.71 -9.97
C ARG A 64 12.42 -27.29 -10.35
N ASN A 65 11.87 -26.31 -9.62
CA ASN A 65 12.42 -24.96 -9.67
C ASN A 65 13.74 -24.94 -8.89
N LEU A 66 14.83 -24.62 -9.58
CA LEU A 66 16.16 -24.53 -9.01
C LEU A 66 16.63 -23.08 -8.96
N ASP A 67 17.30 -22.75 -7.87
CA ASP A 67 18.02 -21.49 -7.73
C ASP A 67 19.09 -21.37 -8.84
N GLY A 68 19.33 -20.16 -9.34
CA GLY A 68 20.17 -20.01 -10.53
C GLY A 68 20.54 -18.56 -10.84
N ALA A 69 20.90 -18.29 -12.08
CA ALA A 69 21.30 -16.94 -12.50
C ALA A 69 20.13 -15.93 -12.55
N TRP A 70 18.89 -16.43 -12.51
CA TRP A 70 17.65 -15.69 -12.70
C TRP A 70 17.01 -15.18 -11.40
N THR A 71 17.42 -15.72 -10.26
CA THR A 71 16.87 -15.41 -8.93
C THR A 71 17.55 -14.24 -8.21
N PRO A 72 18.86 -13.94 -8.34
CA PRO A 72 19.48 -12.88 -7.55
C PRO A 72 19.08 -11.51 -8.07
N LEU A 73 18.83 -10.57 -7.15
CA LEU A 73 18.71 -9.14 -7.48
C LEU A 73 20.09 -8.60 -7.90
N LYS A 74 20.35 -8.60 -9.20
CA LYS A 74 21.54 -8.00 -9.80
C LYS A 74 21.11 -7.21 -11.05
N PRO A 75 21.86 -6.16 -11.42
CA PRO A 75 21.64 -5.52 -12.71
C PRO A 75 21.87 -6.55 -13.83
N ASP A 76 20.84 -6.82 -14.63
CA ASP A 76 20.99 -7.63 -15.86
C ASP A 76 21.77 -6.86 -16.93
N PHE A 77 21.82 -5.54 -16.80
CA PHE A 77 22.53 -4.64 -17.70
C PHE A 77 23.94 -4.34 -17.20
N ILE A 78 24.95 -4.91 -17.87
CA ILE A 78 26.32 -4.45 -17.81
C ILE A 78 26.49 -3.42 -18.93
N PRO A 79 26.75 -2.14 -18.62
CA PRO A 79 26.90 -1.14 -19.65
C PRO A 79 28.04 -1.49 -20.60
N ASP A 80 27.78 -1.54 -21.90
CA ASP A 80 28.81 -1.67 -22.92
C ASP A 80 29.41 -0.29 -23.27
N SER A 81 30.49 -0.29 -24.05
CA SER A 81 31.18 0.95 -24.47
C SER A 81 30.34 1.90 -25.32
N ASN A 82 29.19 1.45 -25.84
CA ASN A 82 28.28 2.25 -26.67
C ASN A 82 27.17 2.90 -25.83
N THR A 83 27.00 2.47 -24.59
CA THR A 83 26.11 3.12 -23.63
C THR A 83 26.91 4.15 -22.84
N HIS A 84 26.59 5.44 -22.99
CA HIS A 84 27.20 6.56 -22.24
C HIS A 84 26.91 6.43 -20.74
N SER A 85 27.53 5.46 -20.09
CA SER A 85 27.19 4.93 -18.76
C SER A 85 28.27 5.19 -17.71
N SER A 86 29.37 5.83 -18.11
CA SER A 86 30.48 6.17 -17.22
C SER A 86 30.19 7.35 -16.29
N GLY A 87 29.09 8.06 -16.50
CA GLY A 87 28.64 9.16 -15.63
C GLY A 87 27.77 8.66 -14.48
N THR A 88 27.92 9.28 -13.30
CA THR A 88 26.98 9.10 -12.19
C THR A 88 25.60 9.64 -12.57
N ALA A 89 24.54 8.95 -12.17
CA ALA A 89 23.17 9.44 -12.35
C ALA A 89 23.01 10.83 -11.68
N PRO A 90 22.15 11.72 -12.20
CA PRO A 90 21.89 13.01 -11.58
C PRO A 90 21.39 12.85 -10.14
N THR A 91 22.00 13.60 -9.21
CA THR A 91 21.61 13.62 -7.80
C THR A 91 21.14 15.00 -7.41
N PHE A 92 20.03 15.08 -6.67
CA PHE A 92 19.60 16.34 -6.07
C PHE A 92 20.52 16.71 -4.91
N LEU A 93 21.00 17.96 -4.91
CA LEU A 93 21.84 18.52 -3.86
C LEU A 93 21.12 19.69 -3.19
N GLN A 94 21.05 19.67 -1.85
CA GLN A 94 20.61 20.83 -1.07
C GLN A 94 21.78 21.79 -0.89
N SER A 95 21.75 22.94 -1.57
CA SER A 95 22.85 23.93 -1.55
C SER A 95 22.79 24.91 -0.37
N GLY A 96 21.67 24.96 0.37
CA GLY A 96 21.45 25.83 1.53
C GLY A 96 21.07 25.06 2.79
N GLU A 97 20.71 25.80 3.84
CA GLU A 97 20.14 25.22 5.06
C GLU A 97 18.83 24.48 4.75
N SER A 98 18.55 23.45 5.55
CA SER A 98 17.30 22.73 5.38
C SER A 98 16.12 23.64 5.72
N ARG A 99 15.11 23.64 4.84
CA ARG A 99 13.84 24.32 5.11
C ARG A 99 12.88 23.45 5.95
N VAL A 100 13.32 22.23 6.30
CA VAL A 100 12.60 21.32 7.18
C VAL A 100 13.14 21.52 8.58
N GLN A 101 12.26 21.94 9.49
CA GLN A 101 12.56 22.02 10.91
C GLN A 101 12.15 20.72 11.58
N VAL A 102 13.00 20.22 12.48
CA VAL A 102 12.82 18.94 13.17
C VAL A 102 13.08 19.13 14.66
N ASP A 103 12.13 18.72 15.48
CA ASP A 103 12.36 18.39 16.88
C ASP A 103 12.34 16.87 17.02
N ARG A 104 13.48 16.30 17.42
CA ARG A 104 13.66 14.84 17.52
C ARG A 104 13.06 14.27 18.80
N ASP A 105 12.99 15.06 19.87
CA ASP A 105 12.46 14.60 21.16
C ASP A 105 10.93 14.51 21.10
N GLU A 106 10.30 15.45 20.39
CA GLU A 106 8.85 15.49 20.19
C GLU A 106 8.38 14.80 18.89
N ALA A 107 9.33 14.28 18.09
CA ALA A 107 9.07 13.74 16.75
C ALA A 107 8.23 14.69 15.87
N PHE A 108 8.54 15.99 15.96
CA PHE A 108 7.81 17.07 15.32
C PHE A 108 8.54 17.55 14.06
N ILE A 109 7.77 17.81 13.01
CA ILE A 109 8.23 18.31 11.72
C ILE A 109 7.47 19.59 11.38
N SER A 110 8.19 20.62 10.91
CA SER A 110 7.60 21.83 10.34
C SER A 110 8.24 22.16 8.99
N TRP A 111 7.41 22.50 8.00
CA TRP A 111 7.82 22.84 6.64
C TRP A 111 6.73 23.65 5.92
N MET A 112 7.06 24.87 5.49
CA MET A 112 6.22 25.68 4.58
C MET A 112 4.74 25.77 4.99
N GLY A 113 4.49 26.01 6.29
CA GLY A 113 3.14 26.10 6.85
C GLY A 113 2.59 24.77 7.38
N PHE A 114 3.12 23.62 6.93
CA PHE A 114 2.79 22.33 7.51
C PHE A 114 3.50 22.09 8.83
N GLU A 115 2.76 21.51 9.78
CA GLU A 115 3.28 21.06 11.07
C GLU A 115 2.62 19.74 11.45
N PHE A 116 3.39 18.77 11.94
CA PHE A 116 2.85 17.51 12.45
C PHE A 116 3.83 16.79 13.37
N ASN A 117 3.29 15.93 14.23
CA ASN A 117 4.07 14.93 14.95
C ASN A 117 3.94 13.59 14.25
N PHE A 118 4.95 12.73 14.35
CA PHE A 118 4.81 11.33 13.95
C PHE A 118 5.09 10.38 15.11
N ALA A 119 4.42 9.24 15.10
CA ALA A 119 4.57 8.18 16.08
C ALA A 119 4.92 6.87 15.40
N PHE A 120 5.57 5.98 16.16
CA PHE A 120 5.93 4.64 15.73
C PHE A 120 5.16 3.58 16.53
N SER A 121 4.59 2.62 15.81
CA SER A 121 4.00 1.39 16.35
C SER A 121 4.72 0.18 15.79
N GLN A 122 5.07 -0.80 16.63
CA GLN A 122 5.64 -2.07 16.17
C GLN A 122 4.71 -2.87 15.24
N VAL A 123 3.41 -2.59 15.27
CA VAL A 123 2.38 -3.30 14.49
C VAL A 123 2.27 -2.67 13.10
N ASN A 124 2.07 -1.35 13.03
CA ASN A 124 1.69 -0.67 11.80
C ASN A 124 2.78 0.24 11.21
N GLY A 125 3.86 0.51 11.93
CA GLY A 125 4.89 1.45 11.48
C GLY A 125 4.54 2.89 11.86
N ILE A 126 4.62 3.81 10.89
CA ILE A 126 4.53 5.25 11.14
C ILE A 126 3.10 5.77 11.02
N SER A 127 2.71 6.61 11.97
CA SER A 127 1.44 7.35 12.00
C SER A 127 1.73 8.83 12.20
N LEU A 128 0.97 9.71 11.56
CA LEU A 128 1.08 11.15 11.70
C LEU A 128 -0.08 11.68 12.52
N TYR A 129 0.19 12.62 13.42
CA TYR A 129 -0.78 13.22 14.32
C TYR A 129 -0.74 14.74 14.25
N ASN A 130 -1.92 15.34 14.42
CA ASN A 130 -2.11 16.78 14.50
C ASN A 130 -1.49 17.53 13.30
N ILE A 131 -1.78 17.05 12.09
CA ILE A 131 -1.36 17.70 10.85
C ILE A 131 -2.07 19.04 10.73
N ARG A 132 -1.28 20.10 10.65
CA ARG A 132 -1.72 21.49 10.53
C ARG A 132 -1.19 22.10 9.25
N LEU A 133 -1.92 23.09 8.76
CA LEU A 133 -1.51 24.00 7.70
C LEU A 133 -1.79 25.43 8.18
N ASP A 134 -0.76 26.27 8.18
CA ASP A 134 -0.82 27.68 8.60
C ASP A 134 -1.47 27.87 9.99
N GLY A 135 -1.12 26.98 10.92
CA GLY A 135 -1.61 27.00 12.31
C GLY A 135 -2.98 26.34 12.53
N GLU A 136 -3.73 26.02 11.47
CA GLU A 136 -5.01 25.33 11.57
C GLU A 136 -4.86 23.81 11.38
N ARG A 137 -5.51 23.01 12.23
CA ARG A 137 -5.54 21.55 12.04
C ARG A 137 -6.38 21.22 10.82
N ILE A 138 -5.90 20.26 10.03
CA ILE A 138 -6.60 19.69 8.87
C ILE A 138 -6.80 18.17 9.01
N VAL A 139 -5.92 17.49 9.76
CA VAL A 139 -6.04 16.05 10.07
C VAL A 139 -5.58 15.79 11.49
N TYR A 140 -6.41 15.13 12.30
CA TYR A 140 -6.02 14.67 13.63
C TYR A 140 -5.09 13.47 13.58
N GLU A 141 -5.40 12.47 12.75
CA GLU A 141 -4.62 11.23 12.59
C GLU A 141 -4.58 10.80 11.12
N LEU A 142 -3.38 10.47 10.63
CA LEU A 142 -3.17 9.80 9.35
C LEU A 142 -2.26 8.59 9.56
N SER A 143 -2.80 7.37 9.48
CA SER A 143 -2.08 6.17 9.91
C SER A 143 -2.39 4.94 9.07
N LEU A 144 -1.37 4.13 8.77
CA LEU A 144 -1.55 2.79 8.20
C LEU A 144 -2.27 1.89 9.21
N GLN A 145 -3.32 1.22 8.77
CA GLN A 145 -4.13 0.34 9.60
C GLN A 145 -3.88 -1.14 9.34
N GLU A 146 -3.68 -1.53 8.07
CA GLU A 146 -3.38 -2.90 7.65
C GLU A 146 -2.91 -2.94 6.20
N ALA A 147 -2.17 -3.99 5.83
CA ALA A 147 -1.91 -4.36 4.45
C ALA A 147 -2.32 -5.82 4.20
N ILE A 148 -3.04 -6.04 3.10
CA ILE A 148 -3.41 -7.37 2.61
C ILE A 148 -2.60 -7.71 1.38
N ALA A 149 -2.17 -8.97 1.30
CA ALA A 149 -1.86 -9.64 0.05
C ALA A 149 -2.75 -10.88 -0.07
N HIS A 150 -3.82 -10.81 -0.87
CA HIS A 150 -4.77 -11.91 -1.03
C HIS A 150 -4.56 -12.61 -2.37
N TYR A 151 -4.17 -13.87 -2.31
CA TYR A 151 -3.83 -14.67 -3.48
C TYR A 151 -5.02 -15.47 -3.99
N ALA A 152 -4.88 -15.92 -5.24
CA ALA A 152 -5.68 -17.00 -5.82
C ALA A 152 -4.74 -17.96 -6.58
N GLY A 153 -5.15 -19.22 -6.73
CA GLY A 153 -4.36 -20.22 -7.45
C GLY A 153 -5.07 -21.55 -7.62
N GLY A 154 -4.57 -22.36 -8.56
CA GLY A 154 -5.01 -23.73 -8.77
C GLY A 154 -4.47 -24.72 -7.72
N ASP A 155 -3.48 -24.29 -6.93
CA ASP A 155 -2.88 -25.07 -5.85
C ASP A 155 -3.34 -24.58 -4.46
N PRO A 156 -3.31 -25.46 -3.44
CA PRO A 156 -3.87 -25.15 -2.12
C PRO A 156 -3.06 -24.10 -1.35
N MET A 157 -1.80 -23.84 -1.70
CA MET A 157 -1.02 -22.80 -1.03
C MET A 157 -1.44 -21.43 -1.52
N GLN A 158 -1.41 -21.17 -2.83
CA GLN A 158 -1.83 -19.88 -3.37
C GLN A 158 -3.32 -19.63 -3.14
N SER A 159 -4.18 -20.63 -3.37
CA SER A 159 -5.62 -20.54 -3.11
C SER A 159 -5.94 -20.25 -1.64
N GLY A 160 -5.14 -20.80 -0.71
CA GLY A 160 -5.33 -20.66 0.74
C GLY A 160 -4.62 -19.45 1.36
N THR A 161 -3.93 -18.62 0.59
CA THR A 161 -3.11 -17.52 1.14
C THR A 161 -3.87 -16.19 1.14
N ALA A 162 -4.04 -15.62 2.33
CA ALA A 162 -4.42 -14.23 2.53
C ALA A 162 -3.61 -13.65 3.69
N PHE A 163 -2.58 -12.87 3.38
CA PHE A 163 -1.75 -12.24 4.40
C PHE A 163 -2.43 -10.99 4.97
N LEU A 164 -2.30 -10.80 6.28
CA LEU A 164 -2.65 -9.59 7.03
C LEU A 164 -1.36 -9.13 7.72
N ASP A 165 -0.65 -8.19 7.11
CA ASP A 165 0.76 -7.94 7.40
C ASP A 165 1.01 -7.35 8.79
N SER A 166 0.02 -6.71 9.40
CA SER A 166 0.07 -6.25 10.80
C SER A 166 0.28 -7.42 11.78
N MET A 167 -0.14 -8.64 11.42
CA MET A 167 0.12 -9.86 12.19
C MET A 167 1.63 -10.09 12.38
N PHE A 168 2.41 -9.86 11.32
CA PHE A 168 3.86 -10.00 11.28
C PHE A 168 4.60 -8.77 11.83
N GLY A 169 3.87 -7.68 12.09
CA GLY A 169 4.35 -6.45 12.68
C GLY A 169 5.14 -5.60 11.70
N MET A 170 4.46 -4.95 10.75
CA MET A 170 5.05 -4.07 9.72
C MET A 170 6.01 -3.05 10.31
N GLY A 171 5.67 -2.45 11.46
CA GLY A 171 6.56 -1.50 12.15
C GLY A 171 7.86 -2.14 12.67
N SER A 172 7.77 -3.32 13.26
CA SER A 172 8.96 -4.10 13.65
C SER A 172 9.77 -4.62 12.45
N ARG A 173 9.28 -4.40 11.23
CA ARG A 173 9.89 -4.72 9.95
C ARG A 173 10.34 -3.50 9.15
N LEU A 174 10.31 -2.30 9.75
CA LEU A 174 11.03 -1.16 9.19
C LEU A 174 12.54 -1.46 9.23
N LEU A 175 13.17 -1.56 8.06
CA LEU A 175 14.61 -1.78 7.94
C LEU A 175 15.35 -0.45 7.78
N SER A 176 16.66 -0.48 8.03
CA SER A 176 17.52 0.69 7.83
C SER A 176 17.52 1.10 6.36
N LEU A 177 17.15 2.34 6.11
CA LEU A 177 17.14 2.98 4.80
C LEU A 177 18.58 3.32 4.40
N ILE A 178 18.88 3.16 3.12
CA ILE A 178 20.20 3.40 2.52
C ILE A 178 20.25 4.86 2.00
N PRO A 179 21.04 5.76 2.62
CA PRO A 179 21.15 7.14 2.14
C PRO A 179 21.72 7.22 0.72
N GLY A 180 21.13 8.07 -0.11
CA GLY A 180 21.44 8.20 -1.54
C GLY A 180 20.71 7.20 -2.45
N PHE A 181 20.02 6.21 -1.89
CA PHE A 181 19.26 5.21 -2.65
C PHE A 181 17.77 5.23 -2.25
N ASP A 182 17.47 4.86 -1.00
CA ASP A 182 16.09 4.85 -0.50
C ASP A 182 15.57 6.27 -0.22
N CYS A 183 16.47 7.16 0.18
CA CYS A 183 16.20 8.57 0.42
C CYS A 183 17.38 9.42 -0.11
N PRO A 184 17.17 10.70 -0.46
CA PRO A 184 18.26 11.61 -0.77
C PRO A 184 19.32 11.65 0.34
N SER A 185 20.58 11.88 -0.03
CA SER A 185 21.70 11.87 0.93
C SER A 185 21.61 12.96 1.99
N HIS A 186 20.89 14.05 1.73
CA HIS A 186 20.64 15.15 2.68
C HIS A 186 19.42 14.93 3.59
N ALA A 187 18.75 13.78 3.50
CA ALA A 187 17.56 13.49 4.30
C ALA A 187 17.88 13.46 5.82
N GLN A 188 16.91 13.86 6.63
CA GLN A 188 16.95 13.70 8.07
C GLN A 188 16.47 12.30 8.44
N PHE A 189 17.34 11.47 8.99
CA PHE A 189 17.01 10.10 9.37
C PHE A 189 16.63 9.98 10.85
N PHE A 190 15.70 9.07 11.15
CA PHE A 190 15.22 8.77 12.51
C PHE A 190 15.26 7.27 12.77
N ASP A 191 15.54 6.97 14.03
CA ASP A 191 15.66 5.62 14.56
C ASP A 191 14.32 5.17 15.14
N THR A 192 14.02 3.88 15.05
CA THR A 192 12.84 3.29 15.70
C THR A 192 13.26 2.21 16.66
N SER A 193 12.44 1.99 17.69
CA SER A 193 12.68 0.94 18.69
C SER A 193 11.41 0.17 18.96
N TYR A 194 11.51 -1.15 19.06
CA TYR A 194 10.40 -2.04 19.41
C TYR A 194 10.82 -3.08 20.45
N CYS A 195 9.85 -3.69 21.13
CA CYS A 195 10.10 -4.70 22.15
C CYS A 195 9.61 -6.07 21.67
N ARG A 196 10.45 -7.10 21.79
CA ARG A 196 10.08 -8.49 21.49
C ARG A 196 10.78 -9.42 22.47
N SER A 197 10.03 -10.36 23.03
CA SER A 197 10.57 -11.36 23.97
C SER A 197 11.42 -10.68 25.06
N GLU A 198 10.80 -9.71 25.74
CA GLU A 198 11.37 -8.98 26.87
C GLU A 198 12.67 -8.20 26.55
N LYS A 199 13.00 -8.02 25.26
CA LYS A 199 14.17 -7.27 24.79
C LYS A 199 13.76 -6.08 23.93
N ARG A 200 14.45 -4.95 24.12
CA ARG A 200 14.37 -3.77 23.24
C ARG A 200 15.30 -3.95 22.06
N TYR A 201 14.77 -3.75 20.87
CA TYR A 201 15.51 -3.72 19.61
C TYR A 201 15.42 -2.29 19.08
N SER A 202 16.56 -1.71 18.73
CA SER A 202 16.64 -0.40 18.09
C SER A 202 17.26 -0.56 16.71
N ARG A 203 16.73 0.16 15.74
CA ARG A 203 17.25 0.19 14.37
C ARG A 203 17.44 1.63 13.95
N SER A 204 18.62 1.90 13.41
CA SER A 204 18.94 3.23 12.94
C SER A 204 18.46 3.48 11.53
N ASN A 205 18.17 4.74 11.22
CA ASN A 205 17.78 5.20 9.88
C ASN A 205 16.56 4.50 9.29
N THR A 206 15.54 4.20 10.09
CA THR A 206 14.33 3.49 9.62
C THR A 206 13.25 4.39 9.03
N VAL A 207 13.35 5.69 9.29
CA VAL A 207 12.47 6.73 8.74
C VAL A 207 13.36 7.84 8.21
N CYS A 208 12.99 8.43 7.08
CA CYS A 208 13.67 9.62 6.57
C CYS A 208 12.65 10.72 6.26
N VAL A 209 13.03 11.97 6.54
CA VAL A 209 12.27 13.17 6.19
C VAL A 209 13.14 14.04 5.31
N PHE A 210 12.63 14.43 4.15
CA PHE A 210 13.38 15.24 3.20
C PHE A 210 12.49 16.11 2.34
N GLU A 211 13.06 17.24 1.94
CA GLU A 211 12.54 18.07 0.88
C GLU A 211 13.17 17.67 -0.45
N THR A 212 12.36 17.61 -1.51
CA THR A 212 12.83 17.39 -2.88
C THR A 212 12.05 18.28 -3.86
N PRO A 213 12.69 18.80 -4.92
CA PRO A 213 11.94 19.38 -6.03
C PRO A 213 11.17 18.29 -6.78
N THR A 214 10.02 18.63 -7.35
CA THR A 214 9.36 17.80 -8.36
C THR A 214 9.93 18.08 -9.75
N ASP A 215 9.66 17.19 -10.69
CA ASP A 215 10.04 17.31 -12.11
C ASP A 215 9.11 18.24 -12.93
N TYR A 216 8.06 18.78 -12.31
CA TYR A 216 7.14 19.76 -12.89
C TYR A 216 6.99 21.01 -11.99
N PRO A 217 6.62 22.19 -12.54
CA PRO A 217 6.38 23.40 -11.74
C PRO A 217 5.05 23.34 -11.00
N LEU A 218 4.91 24.12 -9.92
CA LEU A 218 3.68 24.15 -9.10
C LEU A 218 2.55 24.75 -9.93
N GLN A 219 2.88 25.85 -10.61
CA GLN A 219 2.04 26.49 -11.60
C GLN A 219 2.92 27.26 -12.59
N ARG A 220 2.41 27.43 -13.81
CA ARG A 220 3.04 28.26 -14.84
C ARG A 220 1.99 28.95 -15.70
N HIS A 221 2.29 30.17 -16.13
CA HIS A 221 1.46 30.91 -17.06
C HIS A 221 2.31 31.69 -18.06
N SER A 222 1.78 31.91 -19.27
CA SER A 222 2.44 32.71 -20.30
C SER A 222 1.39 33.51 -21.05
N HIS A 223 1.60 34.83 -21.17
CA HIS A 223 0.73 35.72 -21.91
C HIS A 223 1.54 36.77 -22.66
N GLY A 224 1.39 36.80 -23.99
CA GLY A 224 2.21 37.65 -24.86
C GLY A 224 3.70 37.38 -24.65
N LYS A 225 4.43 38.38 -24.12
CA LYS A 225 5.87 38.30 -23.84
C LYS A 225 6.23 38.00 -22.37
N VAL A 226 5.24 37.81 -21.50
CA VAL A 226 5.46 37.58 -20.07
C VAL A 226 5.30 36.09 -19.76
N VAL A 227 6.27 35.53 -19.02
CA VAL A 227 6.26 34.14 -18.54
C VAL A 227 6.45 34.15 -17.02
N THR A 228 5.58 33.43 -16.32
CA THR A 228 5.66 33.22 -14.87
C THR A 228 5.67 31.72 -14.58
N SER A 229 6.58 31.27 -13.72
CA SER A 229 6.68 29.87 -13.28
C SER A 229 7.12 29.81 -11.84
N PHE A 230 6.49 28.93 -11.06
CA PHE A 230 6.82 28.71 -9.66
C PHE A 230 7.42 27.30 -9.51
N THR A 231 8.54 27.20 -8.81
CA THR A 231 9.13 25.91 -8.46
C THR A 231 8.19 25.12 -7.56
N ASN A 232 8.19 23.81 -7.70
CA ASN A 232 7.44 22.92 -6.81
C ASN A 232 8.43 22.07 -6.01
N SER A 233 8.33 22.19 -4.70
CA SER A 233 9.08 21.37 -3.75
C SER A 233 8.07 20.70 -2.85
N ILE A 234 8.37 19.46 -2.46
CA ILE A 234 7.51 18.66 -1.61
C ILE A 234 8.31 18.17 -0.41
N LEU A 235 7.64 18.05 0.73
CA LEU A 235 8.16 17.32 1.88
C LEU A 235 7.69 15.87 1.81
N ILE A 236 8.60 14.93 2.07
CA ILE A 236 8.30 13.50 2.16
C ILE A 236 8.80 12.99 3.51
N LEU A 237 7.91 12.32 4.26
CA LEU A 237 8.28 11.38 5.32
C LEU A 237 8.13 9.96 4.77
N ARG A 238 9.23 9.20 4.74
CA ARG A 238 9.29 7.86 4.15
C ARG A 238 9.70 6.80 5.16
N SER A 239 9.12 5.62 5.03
CA SER A 239 9.59 4.39 5.67
C SER A 239 9.44 3.19 4.72
N ILE A 240 10.25 2.14 4.92
CA ILE A 240 10.18 0.90 4.14
C ILE A 240 9.98 -0.29 5.08
N ALA A 241 8.83 -0.96 4.96
CA ALA A 241 8.50 -2.17 5.72
C ALA A 241 8.77 -3.42 4.87
N VAL A 242 9.65 -4.31 5.37
CA VAL A 242 10.00 -5.56 4.67
C VAL A 242 9.31 -6.76 5.33
N VAL A 243 8.19 -7.19 4.76
CA VAL A 243 7.35 -8.27 5.29
C VAL A 243 7.47 -9.50 4.40
N GLY A 244 8.21 -10.50 4.88
CA GLY A 244 8.49 -11.71 4.11
C GLY A 244 9.29 -11.36 2.86
N ASN A 245 8.67 -11.51 1.70
CA ASN A 245 9.22 -11.25 0.37
C ASN A 245 8.94 -9.84 -0.16
N TYR A 246 8.06 -9.07 0.50
CA TYR A 246 7.64 -7.75 0.03
C TYR A 246 8.39 -6.60 0.70
N ASP A 247 8.73 -5.61 -0.10
CA ASP A 247 9.28 -4.31 0.34
C ASP A 247 8.23 -3.22 0.08
N TYR A 248 7.56 -2.75 1.14
CA TYR A 248 6.57 -1.67 1.05
C TYR A 248 7.19 -0.33 1.40
N LEU A 249 7.44 0.50 0.39
CA LEU A 249 7.83 1.89 0.58
C LEU A 249 6.57 2.74 0.76
N ILE A 250 6.47 3.41 1.91
CA ILE A 250 5.33 4.24 2.30
C ILE A 250 5.80 5.69 2.46
N ASP A 251 5.25 6.57 1.63
CA ASP A 251 5.49 8.01 1.65
C ASP A 251 4.25 8.76 2.17
N TYR A 252 4.46 9.65 3.13
CA TYR A 252 3.56 10.76 3.46
C TYR A 252 4.11 12.02 2.80
N ILE A 253 3.34 12.61 1.89
CA ILE A 253 3.79 13.67 0.97
C ILE A 253 2.99 14.95 1.23
N PHE A 254 3.67 16.09 1.31
CA PHE A 254 3.08 17.41 1.50
C PHE A 254 3.54 18.36 0.40
N TYR A 255 2.60 19.13 -0.15
CA TYR A 255 2.78 20.04 -1.29
C TYR A 255 2.54 21.49 -0.87
N LEU A 256 3.22 22.43 -1.54
CA LEU A 256 3.13 23.87 -1.23
C LEU A 256 1.71 24.47 -1.36
N ASP A 257 0.79 23.82 -2.06
CA ASP A 257 -0.60 24.28 -2.24
C ASP A 257 -1.55 23.79 -1.14
N GLY A 258 -1.04 23.12 -0.11
CA GLY A 258 -1.83 22.53 0.96
C GLY A 258 -2.27 21.09 0.68
N THR A 259 -1.99 20.54 -0.50
CA THR A 259 -2.25 19.12 -0.78
C THR A 259 -1.35 18.25 0.09
N PHE A 260 -1.91 17.18 0.64
CA PHE A 260 -1.15 16.10 1.26
C PHE A 260 -1.68 14.74 0.77
N GLY A 261 -0.87 13.70 0.91
CA GLY A 261 -1.31 12.37 0.51
C GLY A 261 -0.37 11.26 0.95
N VAL A 262 -0.84 10.04 0.77
CA VAL A 262 -0.06 8.83 1.02
C VAL A 262 0.21 8.13 -0.30
N LYS A 263 1.44 7.65 -0.48
CA LYS A 263 1.82 6.84 -1.63
C LYS A 263 2.53 5.59 -1.17
N VAL A 264 2.10 4.44 -1.70
CA VAL A 264 2.72 3.15 -1.42
C VAL A 264 3.28 2.59 -2.72
N ARG A 265 4.49 2.03 -2.64
CA ARG A 265 5.14 1.30 -3.72
C ARG A 265 5.56 -0.06 -3.18
N ALA A 266 5.21 -1.13 -3.89
CA ALA A 266 5.65 -2.48 -3.57
C ALA A 266 6.83 -2.86 -4.47
N SER A 267 7.84 -3.46 -3.86
CA SER A 267 8.98 -4.11 -4.53
C SER A 267 9.28 -5.44 -3.81
N GLY A 268 10.50 -5.96 -3.99
CA GLY A 268 10.92 -7.24 -3.45
C GLY A 268 10.59 -8.40 -4.39
N TYR A 269 10.55 -9.61 -3.83
CA TYR A 269 10.23 -10.83 -4.56
C TYR A 269 8.72 -11.09 -4.54
N ILE A 270 8.19 -11.65 -5.62
CA ILE A 270 6.82 -12.18 -5.61
C ILE A 270 6.76 -13.53 -4.88
N GLN A 271 5.58 -13.88 -4.36
CA GLN A 271 5.28 -15.27 -4.01
C GLN A 271 4.65 -15.96 -5.22
N GLY A 272 5.45 -16.75 -5.95
CA GLY A 272 4.93 -17.44 -7.12
C GLY A 272 4.44 -18.86 -6.83
N ALA A 273 3.78 -19.44 -7.82
CA ALA A 273 3.20 -20.78 -7.76
C ALA A 273 4.05 -21.79 -8.55
N TYR A 274 3.85 -23.07 -8.27
CA TYR A 274 4.39 -24.11 -9.14
C TYR A 274 3.55 -24.20 -10.41
N TRP A 275 4.18 -24.19 -11.58
CA TRP A 275 3.48 -24.23 -12.86
C TRP A 275 2.94 -25.63 -13.17
N LEU A 276 1.62 -25.74 -13.29
CA LEU A 276 0.90 -26.91 -13.80
C LEU A 276 0.03 -26.45 -14.96
N ASN A 277 0.24 -27.01 -16.15
CA ASN A 277 -0.40 -26.58 -17.39
C ASN A 277 -1.93 -26.59 -17.31
N GLU A 278 -2.49 -27.53 -16.55
CA GLU A 278 -3.92 -27.79 -16.49
C GLU A 278 -4.68 -26.82 -15.58
N THR A 279 -3.99 -26.19 -14.62
CA THR A 279 -4.65 -25.43 -13.54
C THR A 279 -4.14 -24.01 -13.36
N GLN A 280 -2.87 -23.73 -13.66
CA GLN A 280 -2.26 -22.43 -13.39
C GLN A 280 -2.47 -21.33 -14.44
N PRO A 281 -2.76 -21.59 -15.74
CA PRO A 281 -2.98 -20.52 -16.71
C PRO A 281 -4.09 -19.51 -16.34
N GLU A 282 -5.05 -19.90 -15.51
CA GLU A 282 -6.12 -19.01 -15.02
C GLU A 282 -5.65 -18.05 -13.90
N TYR A 283 -4.55 -18.37 -13.20
CA TYR A 283 -4.12 -17.70 -11.97
C TYR A 283 -2.74 -17.04 -12.09
N GLY A 284 -2.14 -17.00 -13.28
CA GLY A 284 -0.88 -16.32 -13.49
C GLY A 284 -0.20 -16.75 -14.78
N TYR A 285 0.99 -16.19 -15.01
CA TYR A 285 1.77 -16.48 -16.21
C TYR A 285 2.91 -17.45 -15.92
N HIS A 286 3.21 -18.31 -16.89
CA HIS A 286 4.41 -19.16 -16.89
C HIS A 286 5.63 -18.30 -17.20
N ILE A 287 6.45 -18.00 -16.18
CA ILE A 287 7.54 -17.02 -16.31
C ILE A 287 8.93 -17.62 -16.03
N HIS A 288 9.01 -18.89 -15.63
CA HIS A 288 10.24 -19.70 -15.63
C HIS A 288 9.86 -21.19 -15.72
N GLU A 289 10.82 -22.09 -16.02
CA GLU A 289 10.63 -23.51 -16.37
C GLU A 289 9.47 -24.23 -15.66
N SER A 290 9.35 -24.15 -14.33
CA SER A 290 8.22 -24.72 -13.57
C SER A 290 7.57 -23.71 -12.62
N PHE A 291 7.60 -22.43 -12.97
CA PHE A 291 7.22 -21.32 -12.11
C PHE A 291 6.13 -20.44 -12.72
N ALA A 292 5.12 -20.14 -11.92
CA ALA A 292 4.04 -19.22 -12.27
C ALA A 292 4.12 -17.93 -11.43
N SER A 293 3.75 -16.80 -12.02
CA SER A 293 3.74 -15.51 -11.31
C SER A 293 2.76 -15.46 -10.13
N SER A 294 1.68 -16.26 -10.18
CA SER A 294 0.50 -16.13 -9.33
C SER A 294 -0.21 -14.77 -9.47
N ILE A 295 -1.44 -14.67 -8.97
CA ILE A 295 -2.26 -13.46 -8.98
C ILE A 295 -2.67 -13.14 -7.54
N HIS A 296 -2.62 -11.86 -7.18
CA HIS A 296 -3.03 -11.40 -5.87
C HIS A 296 -3.39 -9.91 -5.89
N ASP A 297 -4.25 -9.51 -4.95
CA ASP A 297 -4.56 -8.12 -4.67
C ASP A 297 -3.72 -7.61 -3.50
N HIS A 298 -3.10 -6.45 -3.67
CA HIS A 298 -2.59 -5.64 -2.57
C HIS A 298 -3.61 -4.57 -2.18
N VAL A 299 -4.14 -4.63 -0.95
CA VAL A 299 -5.08 -3.63 -0.43
C VAL A 299 -4.55 -3.11 0.90
N LEU A 300 -4.31 -1.81 0.99
CA LEU A 300 -3.78 -1.16 2.19
C LEU A 300 -4.80 -0.16 2.73
N ASN A 301 -5.08 -0.25 4.03
CA ASN A 301 -6.03 0.64 4.69
C ASN A 301 -5.30 1.75 5.43
N PHE A 302 -5.74 2.98 5.22
CA PHE A 302 -5.29 4.14 5.99
C PHE A 302 -6.48 4.78 6.69
N LYS A 303 -6.30 5.08 7.98
CA LYS A 303 -7.20 5.99 8.70
C LYS A 303 -6.77 7.41 8.39
N ALA A 304 -7.71 8.23 7.92
CA ALA A 304 -7.55 9.66 7.73
C ALA A 304 -8.66 10.39 8.50
N ASP A 305 -8.34 10.86 9.69
CA ASP A 305 -9.25 11.54 10.62
C ASP A 305 -9.21 13.05 10.36
N LEU A 306 -9.98 13.52 9.37
CA LEU A 306 -9.97 14.91 8.93
C LEU A 306 -10.78 15.81 9.88
N ASP A 307 -10.17 16.92 10.27
CA ASP A 307 -10.75 17.96 11.14
C ASP A 307 -10.69 19.31 10.39
N ILE A 308 -11.65 19.61 9.51
CA ILE A 308 -11.57 20.78 8.62
C ILE A 308 -12.14 22.02 9.32
N GLY A 309 -11.26 22.77 9.99
CA GLY A 309 -11.62 23.99 10.73
C GLY A 309 -12.47 23.77 12.00
N CYS A 310 -13.02 22.56 12.17
CA CYS A 310 -13.71 22.07 13.36
C CYS A 310 -13.85 20.53 13.28
N GLN A 311 -14.29 19.90 14.36
CA GLN A 311 -14.56 18.46 14.42
C GLN A 311 -15.93 18.06 13.81
N ASN A 312 -16.83 19.03 13.61
CA ASN A 312 -18.15 18.77 13.05
C ASN A 312 -18.13 19.00 11.53
N ASN A 313 -17.72 17.98 10.79
CA ASN A 313 -17.64 18.03 9.33
C ASN A 313 -18.76 17.24 8.66
N THR A 314 -18.98 17.51 7.37
CA THR A 314 -19.92 16.77 6.52
C THR A 314 -19.18 16.23 5.32
N MET A 315 -19.49 15.02 4.86
CA MET A 315 -19.05 14.57 3.54
C MET A 315 -20.00 15.11 2.47
N SER A 316 -19.50 16.02 1.63
CA SER A 316 -20.20 16.52 0.45
C SER A 316 -19.79 15.71 -0.78
N VAL A 317 -20.78 15.36 -1.59
CA VAL A 317 -20.59 14.70 -2.88
C VAL A 317 -20.99 15.67 -3.98
N LEU A 318 -20.05 15.98 -4.87
CA LEU A 318 -20.26 16.86 -6.02
C LEU A 318 -20.19 16.02 -7.29
N THR A 319 -21.31 15.78 -7.95
CA THR A 319 -21.37 14.95 -9.16
C THR A 319 -21.57 15.82 -10.40
N ILE A 320 -20.69 15.65 -11.38
CA ILE A 320 -20.84 16.26 -12.70
C ILE A 320 -21.66 15.32 -13.57
N THR A 321 -22.83 15.77 -14.01
CA THR A 321 -23.74 14.97 -14.86
C THR A 321 -24.18 15.78 -16.08
N GLU A 322 -24.58 15.08 -17.13
CA GLU A 322 -25.20 15.69 -18.30
C GLU A 322 -26.56 16.32 -17.95
N LYS A 323 -26.90 17.39 -18.68
CA LYS A 323 -28.21 18.02 -18.62
C LYS A 323 -28.59 18.57 -19.98
N GLN A 324 -29.86 18.42 -20.33
CA GLN A 324 -30.47 19.16 -21.43
C GLN A 324 -31.28 20.31 -20.83
N THR A 325 -31.01 21.54 -21.27
CA THR A 325 -31.72 22.69 -20.74
C THR A 325 -31.84 23.80 -21.76
N GLN A 326 -32.85 24.65 -21.58
CA GLN A 326 -33.01 25.86 -22.35
C GLN A 326 -32.61 27.03 -21.46
N TYR A 327 -31.71 27.87 -21.96
CA TYR A 327 -31.29 29.07 -21.25
C TYR A 327 -32.08 30.29 -21.73
N PRO A 328 -32.19 31.37 -20.92
CA PRO A 328 -32.86 32.60 -21.35
C PRO A 328 -32.29 33.16 -22.67
N TRP A 329 -30.99 32.97 -22.91
CA TRP A 329 -30.29 33.42 -24.12
C TRP A 329 -30.35 32.43 -25.28
N SER A 330 -30.82 31.18 -25.07
CA SER A 330 -30.86 30.18 -26.15
C SER A 330 -32.09 30.30 -27.06
N ALA A 331 -32.99 31.27 -26.79
CA ALA A 331 -34.10 31.64 -27.67
C ALA A 331 -34.98 30.45 -28.14
N GLY A 332 -35.26 29.49 -27.25
CA GLY A 332 -36.05 28.29 -27.58
C GLY A 332 -35.22 27.05 -27.85
N GLN A 333 -33.91 27.19 -28.05
CA GLN A 333 -33.04 26.07 -28.38
C GLN A 333 -32.62 25.29 -27.13
N ILE A 334 -32.71 23.96 -27.22
CA ILE A 334 -32.17 23.04 -26.21
C ILE A 334 -30.65 23.01 -26.34
N VAL A 335 -29.97 23.18 -25.20
CA VAL A 335 -28.53 23.04 -25.08
C VAL A 335 -28.22 21.77 -24.28
N ASN A 336 -27.46 20.88 -24.90
CA ASN A 336 -26.85 19.74 -24.21
C ASN A 336 -25.60 20.26 -23.49
N THR A 337 -25.58 20.11 -22.17
CA THR A 337 -24.56 20.67 -21.28
C THR A 337 -24.28 19.70 -20.13
N MET A 338 -23.52 20.15 -19.13
CA MET A 338 -23.34 19.47 -17.86
C MET A 338 -23.71 20.40 -16.71
N HIS A 339 -24.06 19.82 -15.56
CA HIS A 339 -24.19 20.56 -14.30
C HIS A 339 -23.55 19.81 -13.14
N MET A 340 -23.39 20.52 -12.02
CA MET A 340 -22.96 19.94 -10.75
C MET A 340 -24.18 19.70 -9.85
N GLU A 341 -24.36 18.45 -9.44
CA GLU A 341 -25.29 18.06 -8.37
C GLU A 341 -24.53 18.02 -7.05
N ARG A 342 -25.11 18.61 -6.01
CA ARG A 342 -24.53 18.64 -4.67
C ARG A 342 -25.41 17.84 -3.73
N THR A 343 -24.85 16.81 -3.12
CA THR A 343 -25.52 16.00 -2.09
C THR A 343 -24.59 15.79 -0.89
N HIS A 344 -25.13 15.23 0.19
CA HIS A 344 -24.38 14.92 1.41
C HIS A 344 -24.60 13.46 1.81
N ILE A 345 -23.60 12.86 2.44
CA ILE A 345 -23.76 11.56 3.11
C ILE A 345 -24.28 11.83 4.51
N GLU A 346 -25.57 11.53 4.70
CA GLU A 346 -26.30 11.83 5.95
C GLU A 346 -26.09 10.77 7.04
N ASN A 347 -25.69 9.55 6.69
CA ASN A 347 -25.47 8.45 7.63
C ASN A 347 -24.54 7.35 7.08
N GLU A 348 -24.09 6.47 7.97
CA GLU A 348 -23.10 5.41 7.67
C GLU A 348 -23.62 4.27 6.79
N ASN A 349 -24.94 4.13 6.56
CA ASN A 349 -25.48 3.08 5.68
C ASN A 349 -25.07 3.29 4.20
N HIS A 350 -24.67 4.51 3.84
CA HIS A 350 -24.20 4.87 2.49
C HIS A 350 -22.73 5.30 2.50
N ALA A 351 -21.97 4.92 3.54
CA ALA A 351 -20.60 5.37 3.71
C ALA A 351 -19.54 4.45 3.10
N SER A 352 -19.93 3.29 2.55
CA SER A 352 -19.08 2.47 1.67
C SER A 352 -19.06 3.12 0.29
N ILE A 353 -17.88 3.60 -0.12
CA ILE A 353 -17.73 4.38 -1.35
C ILE A 353 -16.80 3.64 -2.31
N GLY A 354 -17.25 3.55 -3.57
CA GLY A 354 -16.41 3.22 -4.71
C GLY A 354 -16.16 4.46 -5.57
N TRP A 355 -14.99 4.56 -6.18
CA TRP A 355 -14.66 5.63 -7.11
C TRP A 355 -15.61 5.58 -8.32
N PRO A 356 -16.21 6.72 -8.69
CA PRO A 356 -17.20 6.76 -9.77
C PRO A 356 -16.52 6.53 -11.12
N PRO A 357 -17.23 5.89 -12.08
CA PRO A 357 -16.81 5.89 -13.47
C PRO A 357 -16.51 7.31 -13.96
N ASN A 358 -15.49 7.45 -14.81
CA ASN A 358 -15.08 8.74 -15.37
C ASN A 358 -14.70 9.81 -14.32
N SER A 359 -14.44 9.42 -13.06
CA SER A 359 -14.19 10.38 -11.96
C SER A 359 -15.30 11.44 -11.82
N ALA A 360 -16.54 11.08 -12.15
CA ALA A 360 -17.65 12.03 -12.28
C ALA A 360 -18.09 12.66 -10.94
N SER A 361 -17.82 12.01 -9.81
CA SER A 361 -18.11 12.52 -8.47
C SER A 361 -16.85 12.88 -7.69
N MET A 362 -16.93 13.99 -6.95
CA MET A 362 -15.90 14.47 -6.03
C MET A 362 -16.42 14.31 -4.60
N TYR A 363 -15.59 13.74 -3.72
CA TYR A 363 -15.89 13.56 -2.30
C TYR A 363 -15.09 14.58 -1.50
N VAL A 364 -15.77 15.45 -0.76
CA VAL A 364 -15.16 16.59 -0.08
C VAL A 364 -15.61 16.60 1.37
N VAL A 365 -14.67 16.51 2.31
CA VAL A 365 -14.94 16.76 3.73
C VAL A 365 -15.01 18.26 3.91
N VAL A 366 -16.18 18.77 4.29
CA VAL A 366 -16.45 20.21 4.39
C VAL A 366 -16.74 20.64 5.82
N GLY A 367 -16.25 21.84 6.16
CA GLY A 367 -16.39 22.49 7.46
C GLY A 367 -17.01 23.91 7.35
N PRO A 368 -16.52 24.90 8.12
CA PRO A 368 -17.03 26.28 8.11
C PRO A 368 -16.96 26.98 6.74
N GLN A 369 -17.74 28.05 6.57
CA GLN A 369 -17.74 28.87 5.35
C GLN A 369 -16.49 29.73 5.20
N ASN A 370 -16.10 29.99 3.96
CA ASN A 370 -15.13 31.01 3.58
C ASN A 370 -15.82 32.38 3.40
N ASP A 371 -15.04 33.40 3.03
CA ASP A 371 -15.51 34.78 2.85
C ASP A 371 -16.58 34.96 1.76
N PHE A 372 -16.79 33.94 0.91
CA PHE A 372 -17.78 33.93 -0.16
C PHE A 372 -19.03 33.10 0.17
N GLY A 373 -19.12 32.56 1.39
CA GLY A 373 -20.23 31.72 1.83
C GLY A 373 -20.15 30.25 1.38
N GLU A 374 -19.06 29.84 0.74
CA GLU A 374 -18.83 28.45 0.35
C GLU A 374 -18.13 27.69 1.48
N ARG A 375 -18.49 26.42 1.72
CA ARG A 375 -17.84 25.64 2.78
C ARG A 375 -16.39 25.30 2.41
N ARG A 376 -15.45 25.62 3.30
CA ARG A 376 -14.05 25.18 3.24
C ARG A 376 -14.02 23.65 3.29
N GLY A 377 -13.16 23.01 2.52
CA GLY A 377 -13.11 21.56 2.46
C GLY A 377 -11.84 21.00 1.87
N TYR A 378 -11.55 19.74 2.21
CA TYR A 378 -10.52 18.93 1.56
C TYR A 378 -11.18 17.86 0.71
N ARG A 379 -10.79 17.80 -0.56
CA ARG A 379 -11.25 16.77 -1.50
C ARG A 379 -10.41 15.51 -1.31
N ILE A 380 -11.07 14.37 -1.16
CA ILE A 380 -10.43 13.06 -1.21
C ILE A 380 -10.36 12.65 -2.69
N MET A 381 -9.15 12.32 -3.14
CA MET A 381 -8.89 11.93 -4.52
C MET A 381 -8.23 10.55 -4.54
N PRO A 382 -8.55 9.68 -5.52
CA PRO A 382 -7.73 8.52 -5.78
C PRO A 382 -6.31 9.01 -6.10
N GLY A 383 -5.31 8.38 -5.48
CA GLY A 383 -3.91 8.75 -5.69
C GLY A 383 -3.47 8.62 -7.16
N THR A 384 -2.25 9.10 -7.45
CA THR A 384 -1.65 8.99 -8.80
C THR A 384 -1.07 7.59 -9.03
N GLY A 385 -1.41 6.90 -10.13
CA GLY A 385 -0.91 5.56 -10.44
C GLY A 385 -1.54 4.94 -11.70
N VAL A 386 -1.45 3.62 -11.85
CA VAL A 386 -2.02 2.83 -12.97
C VAL A 386 -3.54 2.64 -12.78
N GLY A 387 -4.27 3.75 -12.60
CA GLY A 387 -5.72 3.78 -12.36
C GLY A 387 -6.12 4.12 -10.91
N SER A 388 -7.41 3.95 -10.62
CA SER A 388 -7.96 4.10 -9.27
C SER A 388 -7.38 3.02 -8.34
N PRO A 389 -7.05 3.34 -7.08
CA PRO A 389 -6.74 2.33 -6.07
C PRO A 389 -7.83 1.27 -6.03
N ALA A 390 -7.43 -0.01 -6.02
CA ALA A 390 -8.36 -1.12 -6.01
C ALA A 390 -8.71 -1.53 -4.57
N HIS A 391 -9.96 -1.92 -4.36
CA HIS A 391 -10.37 -2.75 -3.24
C HIS A 391 -10.25 -4.24 -3.59
N LEU A 392 -10.51 -5.12 -2.62
CA LEU A 392 -10.37 -6.56 -2.80
C LEU A 392 -11.36 -7.09 -3.86
N THR A 393 -10.83 -7.79 -4.85
CA THR A 393 -11.61 -8.42 -5.93
C THR A 393 -12.45 -9.59 -5.40
N ILE A 394 -11.87 -10.41 -4.51
CA ILE A 394 -12.52 -11.60 -3.96
C ILE A 394 -13.62 -11.18 -2.97
N LYS A 395 -14.87 -11.48 -3.32
CA LYS A 395 -16.03 -11.29 -2.45
C LYS A 395 -16.25 -12.53 -1.58
N ASN A 396 -16.67 -12.33 -0.33
CA ASN A 396 -16.95 -13.42 0.63
C ASN A 396 -15.81 -14.44 0.74
N SER A 397 -14.56 -13.94 0.84
CA SER A 397 -13.37 -14.79 0.93
C SER A 397 -13.50 -15.81 2.08
N THR A 398 -13.37 -17.09 1.75
CA THR A 398 -13.35 -18.18 2.73
C THR A 398 -12.09 -18.15 3.60
N ASN A 399 -11.00 -17.55 3.10
CA ASN A 399 -9.74 -17.37 3.82
C ASN A 399 -9.87 -16.26 4.87
N LEU A 400 -10.44 -15.11 4.48
CA LEU A 400 -10.54 -13.96 5.37
C LEU A 400 -11.75 -14.03 6.31
N GLN A 401 -12.86 -14.64 5.88
CA GLN A 401 -14.16 -14.49 6.55
C GLN A 401 -14.42 -13.00 6.83
N ARG A 402 -14.63 -12.61 8.10
CA ARG A 402 -14.84 -11.22 8.54
C ARG A 402 -13.56 -10.47 8.93
N SER A 403 -12.39 -10.99 8.59
CA SER A 403 -11.11 -10.45 9.09
C SER A 403 -10.73 -9.13 8.43
N ALA A 404 -11.26 -8.81 7.25
CA ALA A 404 -10.94 -7.58 6.53
C ALA A 404 -12.11 -6.95 5.76
N GLU A 405 -13.24 -6.74 6.43
CA GLU A 405 -14.40 -6.04 5.82
C GLU A 405 -14.06 -4.65 5.27
N TRP A 406 -13.05 -3.99 5.85
CA TRP A 406 -12.55 -2.70 5.39
C TRP A 406 -11.95 -2.73 3.97
N ALA A 407 -11.62 -3.93 3.44
CA ALA A 407 -11.01 -4.09 2.12
C ALA A 407 -12.04 -4.23 1.00
N THR A 408 -13.34 -4.17 1.31
CA THR A 408 -14.43 -4.47 0.36
C THR A 408 -14.92 -3.25 -0.42
N SER A 409 -14.35 -2.06 -0.17
CA SER A 409 -14.68 -0.81 -0.85
C SER A 409 -13.46 0.10 -0.87
N ASP A 410 -13.47 1.12 -1.73
CA ASP A 410 -12.30 1.99 -1.92
C ASP A 410 -12.02 2.84 -0.69
N PHE A 411 -13.07 3.33 -0.02
CA PHE A 411 -12.98 3.90 1.31
C PHE A 411 -14.33 3.86 2.05
N PHE A 412 -14.25 4.05 3.36
CA PHE A 412 -15.39 4.15 4.26
C PHE A 412 -15.37 5.47 5.01
N ILE A 413 -16.55 6.01 5.31
CA ILE A 413 -16.70 7.18 6.17
C ILE A 413 -17.38 6.74 7.46
N THR A 414 -16.81 7.11 8.59
CA THR A 414 -17.37 6.74 9.89
C THR A 414 -17.33 7.94 10.81
N LYS A 415 -18.26 7.99 11.76
CA LYS A 415 -18.20 8.92 12.88
C LYS A 415 -17.06 8.50 13.80
N GLN A 416 -16.16 9.43 14.12
CA GLN A 416 -15.08 9.18 15.07
C GLN A 416 -15.63 8.67 16.40
N LYS A 417 -14.99 7.61 16.91
CA LYS A 417 -15.20 7.07 18.26
C LYS A 417 -13.86 6.54 18.78
N ASP A 418 -13.56 6.84 20.04
CA ASP A 418 -12.37 6.29 20.71
C ASP A 418 -12.43 4.76 20.88
N THR A 419 -13.64 4.18 20.85
CA THR A 419 -13.86 2.72 20.85
C THR A 419 -13.59 2.06 19.51
N GLU A 420 -13.43 2.84 18.43
CA GLU A 420 -13.11 2.39 17.08
C GLU A 420 -11.76 2.98 16.62
N PRO A 421 -10.66 2.81 17.40
CA PRO A 421 -9.41 3.53 17.12
C PRO A 421 -8.67 2.98 15.90
N ARG A 422 -9.04 1.77 15.44
CA ARG A 422 -8.37 1.04 14.35
C ARG A 422 -9.33 0.11 13.61
N SER A 423 -9.09 -0.11 12.32
CA SER A 423 -9.89 -1.02 11.47
C SER A 423 -9.41 -2.47 11.50
N ALA A 424 -8.18 -2.71 11.95
CA ALA A 424 -7.57 -4.03 12.05
C ALA A 424 -6.75 -4.19 13.35
N THR A 425 -6.44 -5.43 13.71
CA THR A 425 -5.59 -5.74 14.86
C THR A 425 -4.67 -6.91 14.55
N ARG A 426 -3.48 -6.91 15.15
CA ARG A 426 -2.50 -8.00 15.03
C ARG A 426 -3.06 -9.39 15.35
N SER A 427 -4.05 -9.45 16.23
CA SER A 427 -4.59 -10.69 16.79
C SER A 427 -6.09 -10.75 16.55
N LYS A 428 -6.57 -10.38 15.35
CA LYS A 428 -8.01 -10.41 15.03
C LYS A 428 -8.53 -11.86 15.09
N ILE A 429 -8.75 -12.33 16.30
CA ILE A 429 -9.63 -13.43 16.66
C ILE A 429 -11.00 -12.81 16.49
N THR A 430 -11.78 -13.36 15.59
CA THR A 430 -13.16 -12.96 15.32
C THR A 430 -13.99 -13.06 16.61
N SER A 431 -14.02 -12.00 17.41
CA SER A 431 -15.10 -11.82 18.38
C SER A 431 -16.28 -11.25 17.59
N GLY A 432 -17.29 -12.10 17.36
CA GLY A 432 -18.54 -11.70 16.77
C GLY A 432 -19.15 -10.51 17.54
N GLY A 433 -19.27 -9.39 16.83
CA GLY A 433 -20.19 -8.29 17.07
C GLY A 433 -21.00 -8.08 15.80
#